data_AF-K2AAL6-F1
#
_entry.id   AF-K2AAL6-F1
#
_cell.length_a   1.000
_cell.length_b   1.000
_cell.length_c   1.000
_cell.angle_alpha   90.00
_cell.angle_beta   90.00
_cell.angle_gamma   90.00
#
_symmetry.space_group_name_H-M   'P 1'
#
loop_
_entity.id
_entity.type
_entity.pdbx_description
1 polymer ?
#
loop_
_entity_poly.entity_id
_entity_poly.type
_entity_poly.pdbx_seq_one_letter_code
_entity_poly.pdbx_strand_id
1 'polypeptide(L)'
;MYWVYLVMFTFIVFVPTLIKQGFWILDATAAQELAILVLGSIGFVIFLIMEKSLGRHIAEKSLYQKQVNRMSKDLTKSYSYIGEINRKLDILENIALGYPESSELAPENQSDVYESIMGAVQVFGKSDDFSLCFMRKSDLSVVQEIKSLPESSFDYSAISCEENKCYTETEGYIIIASPKTVEDIFSCILIRKKQVTHSIEDREMMKTLASQALFIFMFLRQKKQIKCVL
;
A
#
# COMPACT_ATOMS: atom_id res chain seq x y z
N MET A 1 20.90 41.24 -9.54
CA MET A 1 21.07 41.58 -8.12
C MET A 1 22.47 42.11 -7.82
N TYR A 2 23.54 41.35 -8.06
CA TYR A 2 24.93 41.82 -7.83
C TYR A 2 25.28 43.14 -8.56
N TRP A 3 24.71 43.33 -9.75
CA TRP A 3 24.88 44.56 -10.53
C TRP A 3 24.37 45.83 -9.84
N VAL A 4 23.32 45.75 -9.01
CA VAL A 4 22.79 46.93 -8.30
C VAL A 4 23.75 47.38 -7.20
N TYR A 5 24.27 46.43 -6.42
CA TYR A 5 25.29 46.72 -5.41
C TYR A 5 26.60 47.18 -6.03
N LEU A 6 26.99 46.60 -7.17
CA LEU A 6 28.19 47.00 -7.90
C LEU A 6 28.09 48.45 -8.40
N VAL A 7 26.98 48.80 -9.03
CA VAL A 7 26.74 50.18 -9.49
C VAL A 7 26.74 51.15 -8.31
N MET A 8 26.05 50.81 -7.21
CA MET A 8 26.03 51.67 -6.02
C MET A 8 27.41 51.84 -5.38
N PHE A 9 28.18 50.76 -5.28
CA PHE A 9 29.56 50.79 -4.78
C PHE A 9 30.44 51.68 -5.66
N THR A 10 30.32 51.55 -6.99
CA THR A 10 31.02 52.45 -7.93
C THR A 10 30.65 53.91 -7.66
N PHE A 11 29.37 54.24 -7.53
CA PHE A 11 28.95 55.62 -7.21
C PHE A 11 29.55 56.13 -5.90
N ILE A 12 29.56 55.33 -4.83
CA ILE A 12 30.14 55.69 -3.54
C ILE A 12 31.64 56.01 -3.67
N VAL A 13 32.40 55.20 -4.40
CA VAL A 13 33.84 55.40 -4.63
C VAL A 13 34.13 56.69 -5.41
N PHE A 14 33.23 57.11 -6.30
CA PHE A 14 33.37 58.32 -7.09
C PHE A 14 32.86 59.61 -6.41
N VAL A 15 32.22 59.53 -5.24
CA VAL A 15 31.72 60.72 -4.50
C VAL A 15 32.81 61.77 -4.25
N PRO A 16 34.03 61.43 -3.78
CA PRO A 16 35.09 62.42 -3.54
C PRO A 16 35.56 63.12 -4.84
N THR A 17 35.41 62.45 -5.99
CA THR A 17 35.78 63.00 -7.29
C THR A 17 34.72 63.95 -7.85
N LEU A 18 33.45 63.75 -7.47
CA LEU A 18 32.31 64.55 -7.91
C LEU A 18 32.12 65.83 -7.08
N ILE A 19 32.35 65.77 -5.76
CA ILE A 19 32.17 66.90 -4.84
C ILE A 19 33.55 67.50 -4.52
N LYS A 20 34.03 68.42 -5.36
CA LYS A 20 35.35 69.07 -5.20
C LYS A 20 35.31 70.44 -4.50
N GLN A 21 34.15 71.07 -4.43
CA GLN A 21 33.94 72.36 -3.75
C GLN A 21 32.75 72.25 -2.79
N GLY A 22 32.87 72.88 -1.63
CA GLY A 22 31.78 72.94 -0.65
C GLY A 22 30.58 73.69 -1.21
N PHE A 23 29.39 73.31 -0.77
CA PHE A 23 28.19 74.13 -0.98
C PHE A 23 28.17 75.26 0.04
N TRP A 24 27.45 76.36 -0.23
CA TRP A 24 27.43 77.61 0.55
C TRP A 24 27.30 77.50 2.09
N ILE A 25 26.88 76.35 2.65
CA ILE A 25 26.68 76.09 4.09
C ILE A 25 27.54 74.95 4.64
N LEU A 26 28.11 74.08 3.79
CA LEU A 26 28.83 72.88 4.19
C LEU A 26 30.21 72.81 3.55
N ASP A 27 31.23 72.53 4.37
CA ASP A 27 32.57 72.26 3.88
C ASP A 27 32.55 71.02 2.95
N ALA A 28 33.50 70.95 2.01
CA ALA A 28 33.52 69.91 0.98
C ALA A 28 33.57 68.50 1.58
N THR A 29 34.26 68.34 2.70
CA THR A 29 34.35 67.10 3.49
C THR A 29 33.00 66.69 4.06
N ALA A 30 32.29 67.61 4.73
CA ALA A 30 30.98 67.34 5.30
C ALA A 30 29.93 66.98 4.22
N ALA A 31 30.01 67.62 3.04
CA ALA A 31 29.14 67.31 1.90
C ALA A 31 29.41 65.90 1.32
N GLN A 32 30.67 65.48 1.24
CA GLN A 32 31.06 64.13 0.81
C GLN A 32 30.56 63.06 1.79
N GLU A 33 30.77 63.27 3.08
CA GLU A 33 30.32 62.34 4.14
C GLU A 33 28.80 62.16 4.11
N LEU A 34 28.05 63.26 3.97
CA LEU A 34 26.59 63.22 3.86
C LEU A 34 26.14 62.48 2.59
N ALA A 35 26.79 62.71 1.45
CA ALA A 35 26.47 62.00 0.21
C ALA A 35 26.71 60.49 0.31
N ILE A 36 27.84 60.08 0.92
CA ILE A 36 28.15 58.66 1.18
C ILE A 36 27.12 58.05 2.12
N LEU A 37 26.72 58.77 3.18
CA LEU A 37 25.72 58.31 4.14
C LEU A 37 24.36 58.09 3.48
N VAL A 38 23.91 59.01 2.62
CA VAL A 38 22.64 58.89 1.90
C VAL A 38 22.68 57.70 0.93
N LEU A 39 23.74 57.56 0.13
CA LEU A 39 23.92 56.42 -0.77
C LEU A 39 23.96 55.09 -0.01
N GLY A 40 24.71 55.03 1.10
CA GLY A 40 24.76 53.85 1.97
C GLY A 40 23.40 53.50 2.56
N SER A 41 22.64 54.51 3.00
CA SER A 41 21.29 54.33 3.55
C SER A 41 20.32 53.76 2.50
N ILE A 42 20.36 54.27 1.26
CA ILE A 42 19.55 53.75 0.15
C ILE A 42 19.93 52.28 -0.12
N GLY A 43 21.23 51.96 -0.12
CA GLY A 43 21.72 50.60 -0.32
C GLY A 43 21.24 49.63 0.74
N PHE A 44 21.28 50.07 1.99
CA PHE A 44 20.80 49.30 3.12
C PHE A 44 19.29 49.05 3.05
N VAL A 45 18.49 50.04 2.66
CA VAL A 45 17.03 49.86 2.45
C VAL A 45 16.75 48.85 1.33
N ILE A 46 17.45 48.95 0.20
CA ILE A 46 17.33 47.98 -0.91
C ILE A 46 17.69 46.57 -0.42
N PHE A 47 18.75 46.44 0.37
CA PHE A 47 19.15 45.17 0.96
C PHE A 47 18.05 44.56 1.85
N LEU A 48 17.46 45.34 2.76
CA LEU A 48 16.38 44.86 3.63
C LEU A 48 15.13 44.42 2.86
N ILE A 49 14.75 45.17 1.81
CA ILE A 49 13.62 44.78 0.95
C ILE A 49 13.91 43.45 0.25
N MET A 50 15.14 43.28 -0.24
CA MET A 50 15.56 42.07 -0.93
C MET A 50 15.61 40.86 -0.01
N GLU A 51 16.13 41.02 1.21
CA GLU A 51 16.16 39.96 2.22
C GLU A 51 14.76 39.45 2.56
N LYS A 52 13.81 40.37 2.75
CA LYS A 52 12.40 40.02 2.99
C LYS A 52 11.78 39.27 1.80
N SER A 53 12.08 39.70 0.58
CA SER A 53 11.61 39.03 -0.64
C SER A 53 12.18 37.61 -0.77
N LEU A 54 13.48 37.45 -0.51
CA LEU A 54 14.16 36.16 -0.55
C LEU A 54 13.56 35.19 0.49
N GLY A 55 13.32 35.67 1.71
CA GLY A 55 12.67 34.88 2.76
C GLY A 55 11.29 34.38 2.35
N ARG A 56 10.48 35.23 1.69
CA ARG A 56 9.16 34.83 1.16
C ARG A 56 9.29 33.76 0.09
N HIS A 57 10.19 33.93 -0.88
CA HIS A 57 10.39 32.95 -1.95
C HIS A 57 10.90 31.59 -1.43
N ILE A 58 11.77 31.58 -0.43
CA ILE A 58 12.23 30.35 0.21
C ILE A 58 11.06 29.65 0.93
N ALA A 59 10.25 30.40 1.67
CA ALA A 59 9.08 29.85 2.36
C ALA A 59 8.05 29.29 1.37
N GLU A 60 7.72 30.03 0.31
CA GLU A 60 6.82 29.58 -0.76
C GLU A 60 7.35 28.31 -1.44
N LYS A 61 8.64 28.29 -1.81
CA LYS A 61 9.26 27.10 -2.42
C LYS A 61 9.20 25.88 -1.51
N SER A 62 9.42 26.06 -0.20
CA SER A 62 9.29 24.98 0.79
C SER A 62 7.85 24.45 0.88
N LEU A 63 6.86 25.34 0.87
CA LEU A 63 5.44 24.96 0.88
C LEU A 63 5.07 24.17 -0.37
N TYR A 64 5.45 24.65 -1.56
CA TYR A 64 5.19 23.94 -2.82
C TYR A 64 5.87 22.58 -2.86
N GLN A 65 7.12 22.47 -2.42
CA GLN A 65 7.83 21.19 -2.37
C GLN A 65 7.15 20.19 -1.42
N LYS A 66 6.64 20.66 -0.27
CA LYS A 66 5.84 19.81 0.64
C LYS A 66 4.53 19.34 0.00
N GLN A 67 3.84 20.21 -0.74
CA GLN A 67 2.60 19.85 -1.43
C GLN A 67 2.86 18.82 -2.53
N VAL A 68 3.89 19.01 -3.36
CA VAL A 68 4.28 18.06 -4.42
C VAL A 68 4.62 16.70 -3.84
N ASN A 69 5.37 16.64 -2.73
CA ASN A 69 5.70 15.37 -2.08
C ASN A 69 4.47 14.64 -1.55
N ARG A 70 3.49 15.37 -0.98
CA ARG A 70 2.22 14.78 -0.53
C ARG A 70 1.45 14.21 -1.72
N MET A 71 1.28 15.00 -2.77
CA MET A 71 0.57 14.59 -3.98
C MET A 71 1.22 13.36 -4.63
N SER A 72 2.55 13.32 -4.74
CA SER A 72 3.30 12.17 -5.25
C SER A 72 3.05 10.92 -4.41
N LYS A 73 3.10 11.03 -3.07
CA LYS A 73 2.80 9.92 -2.16
C LYS A 73 1.36 9.42 -2.32
N ASP A 74 0.40 10.33 -2.47
CA ASP A 74 -1.01 9.98 -2.63
C ASP A 74 -1.28 9.32 -4.00
N LEU A 75 -0.61 9.78 -5.06
CA LEU A 75 -0.60 9.13 -6.38
C LEU A 75 -0.05 7.71 -6.27
N THR A 76 1.15 7.53 -5.69
CA THR A 76 1.75 6.20 -5.52
C THR A 76 0.83 5.24 -4.76
N LYS A 77 0.21 5.72 -3.67
CA LYS A 77 -0.77 4.92 -2.92
C LYS A 77 -1.99 4.55 -3.78
N SER A 78 -2.52 5.50 -4.55
CA SER A 78 -3.68 5.27 -5.42
C SER A 78 -3.38 4.24 -6.51
N TYR A 79 -2.21 4.32 -7.15
CA TYR A 79 -1.78 3.32 -8.13
C TYR A 79 -1.54 1.94 -7.50
N SER A 80 -0.94 1.90 -6.31
CA SER A 80 -0.77 0.64 -5.57
C SER A 80 -2.12 0.00 -5.25
N TYR A 81 -3.09 0.81 -4.82
CA TYR A 81 -4.44 0.35 -4.53
C TYR A 81 -5.14 -0.18 -5.79
N ILE A 82 -5.08 0.55 -6.91
CA ILE A 82 -5.64 0.10 -8.19
C ILE A 82 -5.00 -1.23 -8.63
N GLY A 83 -3.67 -1.36 -8.49
CA GLY A 83 -2.97 -2.60 -8.79
C GLY A 83 -3.41 -3.77 -7.91
N GLU A 84 -3.59 -3.53 -6.61
CA GLU A 84 -4.11 -4.53 -5.68
C GLU A 84 -5.53 -4.95 -6.07
N ILE A 85 -6.42 -4.01 -6.35
CA ILE A 85 -7.80 -4.29 -6.78
C ILE A 85 -7.82 -5.06 -8.10
N ASN A 86 -7.02 -4.67 -9.09
CA ASN A 86 -6.94 -5.39 -10.36
C ASN A 86 -6.45 -6.82 -10.17
N ARG A 87 -5.47 -7.05 -9.29
CA ARG A 87 -5.02 -8.41 -8.95
C ARG A 87 -6.12 -9.22 -8.26
N LYS A 88 -6.90 -8.61 -7.37
CA LYS A 88 -8.06 -9.28 -6.73
C LYS A 88 -9.14 -9.63 -7.76
N LEU A 89 -9.40 -8.75 -8.73
CA LEU A 89 -10.35 -8.99 -9.82
C LEU A 89 -9.88 -10.11 -10.76
N ASP A 90 -8.62 -10.12 -11.16
CA ASP A 90 -8.03 -11.18 -11.99
C ASP A 90 -8.07 -12.54 -11.27
N ILE A 91 -7.74 -12.58 -9.97
CA ILE A 91 -7.89 -13.78 -9.17
C ILE A 91 -9.35 -14.23 -9.11
N LEU A 92 -10.29 -13.30 -8.85
CA LEU A 92 -11.72 -13.60 -8.82
C LEU A 92 -12.24 -14.10 -10.18
N GLU A 93 -11.78 -13.51 -11.27
CA GLU A 93 -12.10 -13.93 -12.64
C GLU A 93 -11.58 -15.33 -12.91
N ASN A 94 -10.31 -15.63 -12.62
CA ASN A 94 -9.75 -16.98 -12.78
C ASN A 94 -10.46 -18.02 -11.90
N ILE A 95 -10.91 -17.63 -10.70
CA ILE A 95 -11.69 -18.48 -9.80
C ILE A 95 -13.11 -18.69 -10.35
N ALA A 96 -13.77 -17.64 -10.84
CA ALA A 96 -15.14 -17.69 -11.35
C ALA A 96 -15.23 -18.31 -12.76
N LEU A 97 -14.19 -18.19 -13.58
CA LEU A 97 -14.09 -18.77 -14.92
C LEU A 97 -13.37 -20.13 -14.90
N GLY A 98 -12.59 -20.43 -13.85
CA GLY A 98 -12.13 -21.76 -13.49
C GLY A 98 -13.25 -22.72 -13.07
N TYR A 99 -14.50 -22.35 -13.36
CA TYR A 99 -15.59 -23.30 -13.47
C TYR A 99 -15.14 -24.43 -14.40
N PRO A 100 -15.28 -25.69 -13.98
CA PRO A 100 -15.03 -26.80 -14.88
C PRO A 100 -16.14 -26.79 -15.94
N GLU A 101 -15.86 -26.18 -17.09
CA GLU A 101 -16.61 -26.46 -18.30
C GLU A 101 -16.67 -27.98 -18.46
N SER A 102 -17.88 -28.47 -18.69
CA SER A 102 -18.41 -29.73 -18.22
C SER A 102 -17.80 -31.02 -18.80
N SER A 103 -16.60 -31.03 -19.37
CA SER A 103 -16.10 -32.19 -20.13
C SER A 103 -14.71 -32.74 -19.78
N GLU A 104 -13.76 -32.02 -19.18
CA GLU A 104 -12.35 -32.51 -19.16
C GLU A 104 -11.57 -32.33 -17.84
N LEU A 105 -12.17 -32.70 -16.70
CA LEU A 105 -11.36 -32.95 -15.48
C LEU A 105 -10.75 -34.36 -15.54
N ALA A 106 -9.68 -34.51 -16.33
CA ALA A 106 -8.71 -35.56 -16.10
C ALA A 106 -8.14 -35.42 -14.67
N PRO A 107 -7.74 -36.52 -14.00
CA PRO A 107 -7.15 -36.45 -12.65
C PRO A 107 -5.90 -35.57 -12.59
N GLU A 108 -5.22 -35.33 -13.72
CA GLU A 108 -4.06 -34.44 -13.84
C GLU A 108 -4.44 -32.95 -13.71
N ASN A 109 -5.62 -32.51 -14.16
CA ASN A 109 -6.06 -31.10 -14.04
C ASN A 109 -6.66 -30.76 -12.67
N GLN A 110 -6.74 -31.73 -11.74
CA GLN A 110 -7.29 -31.52 -10.41
C GLN A 110 -6.34 -30.73 -9.51
N SER A 111 -5.02 -30.88 -9.71
CA SER A 111 -4.01 -30.06 -9.04
C SER A 111 -4.19 -28.59 -9.37
N ASP A 112 -4.40 -28.28 -10.64
CA ASP A 112 -4.31 -26.92 -11.18
C ASP A 112 -5.43 -26.01 -10.63
N VAL A 113 -6.62 -26.57 -10.43
CA VAL A 113 -7.76 -25.84 -9.84
C VAL A 113 -7.51 -25.56 -8.36
N TYR A 114 -7.00 -26.54 -7.60
CA TYR A 114 -6.65 -26.30 -6.20
C TYR A 114 -5.42 -25.40 -6.06
N GLU A 115 -4.44 -25.47 -6.96
CA GLU A 115 -3.31 -24.54 -7.00
C GLU A 115 -3.77 -23.09 -7.20
N SER A 116 -4.76 -22.86 -8.08
CA SER A 116 -5.36 -21.54 -8.27
C SER A 116 -6.04 -21.03 -6.99
N ILE A 117 -6.77 -21.90 -6.28
CA ILE A 117 -7.38 -21.56 -4.99
C ILE A 117 -6.31 -21.30 -3.92
N MET A 118 -5.27 -22.13 -3.83
CA MET A 118 -4.18 -21.98 -2.88
C MET A 118 -3.40 -20.69 -3.14
N GLY A 119 -3.13 -20.36 -4.41
CA GLY A 119 -2.51 -19.10 -4.80
C GLY A 119 -3.36 -17.89 -4.38
N ALA A 120 -4.69 -17.96 -4.53
CA ALA A 120 -5.58 -16.93 -4.04
C ALA A 120 -5.53 -16.81 -2.50
N VAL A 121 -5.59 -17.93 -1.79
CA VAL A 121 -5.47 -17.97 -0.32
C VAL A 121 -4.16 -17.34 0.16
N GLN A 122 -3.04 -17.57 -0.52
CA GLN A 122 -1.76 -16.93 -0.20
C GLN A 122 -1.84 -15.40 -0.32
N VAL A 123 -2.47 -14.90 -1.39
CA VAL A 123 -2.59 -13.46 -1.68
C VAL A 123 -3.50 -12.78 -0.66
N PHE A 124 -4.70 -13.31 -0.44
CA PHE A 124 -5.70 -12.72 0.47
C PHE A 124 -5.35 -12.96 1.94
N GLY A 125 -4.76 -14.12 2.25
CA GLY A 125 -4.32 -14.48 3.59
C GLY A 125 -3.03 -13.78 4.02
N LYS A 126 -2.26 -13.19 3.08
CA LYS A 126 -0.95 -12.55 3.33
C LYS A 126 0.00 -13.47 4.12
N SER A 127 -0.10 -14.78 3.91
CA SER A 127 0.70 -15.81 4.58
C SER A 127 1.07 -16.91 3.61
N ASP A 128 2.26 -17.47 3.77
CA ASP A 128 2.74 -18.63 3.02
C ASP A 128 2.50 -19.95 3.77
N ASP A 129 2.07 -19.87 5.04
CA ASP A 129 1.82 -21.01 5.91
C ASP A 129 0.32 -21.15 6.18
N PHE A 130 -0.34 -21.97 5.36
CA PHE A 130 -1.77 -22.22 5.43
C PHE A 130 -2.13 -23.62 4.92
N SER A 131 -3.29 -24.13 5.34
CA SER A 131 -3.88 -25.34 4.80
C SER A 131 -5.34 -25.14 4.46
N LEU A 132 -5.75 -25.79 3.37
CA LEU A 132 -7.14 -25.97 2.98
C LEU A 132 -7.55 -27.38 3.39
N CYS A 133 -8.49 -27.48 4.32
CA CYS A 133 -8.98 -28.76 4.82
C CYS A 133 -10.46 -28.95 4.47
N PHE A 134 -10.83 -30.19 4.25
CA PHE A 134 -12.21 -30.64 4.12
C PHE A 134 -12.52 -31.51 5.33
N MET A 135 -13.47 -31.09 6.14
CA MET A 135 -13.78 -31.74 7.41
C MET A 135 -15.24 -32.17 7.45
N ARG A 136 -15.48 -33.28 8.12
CA ARG A 136 -16.84 -33.74 8.41
C ARG A 136 -17.37 -33.04 9.66
N LYS A 137 -18.59 -32.50 9.63
CA LYS A 137 -19.18 -31.72 10.73
C LYS A 137 -19.52 -32.59 11.94
N SER A 138 -19.87 -33.87 11.74
CA SER A 138 -20.25 -34.78 12.84
C SER A 138 -19.11 -35.18 13.78
N ASP A 139 -17.90 -35.41 13.26
CA ASP A 139 -16.75 -35.89 14.05
C ASP A 139 -15.51 -34.97 13.94
N LEU A 140 -15.60 -33.87 13.19
CA LEU A 140 -14.49 -32.98 12.85
C LEU A 140 -13.28 -33.73 12.24
N SER A 141 -13.52 -34.89 11.64
CA SER A 141 -12.48 -35.65 10.97
C SER A 141 -12.07 -34.98 9.66
N VAL A 142 -10.76 -34.89 9.43
CA VAL A 142 -10.20 -34.36 8.18
C VAL A 142 -10.35 -35.42 7.09
N VAL A 143 -11.19 -35.14 6.09
CA VAL A 143 -11.43 -35.99 4.94
C VAL A 143 -10.31 -35.83 3.90
N GLN A 144 -9.90 -34.59 3.68
CA GLN A 144 -8.79 -34.26 2.79
C GLN A 144 -8.13 -32.98 3.27
N GLU A 145 -6.81 -32.90 3.12
CA GLU A 145 -6.03 -31.70 3.42
C GLU A 145 -5.10 -31.39 2.24
N ILE A 146 -5.03 -30.10 1.90
CA ILE A 146 -4.12 -29.53 0.92
C ILE A 146 -3.30 -28.46 1.65
N LYS A 147 -1.99 -28.70 1.80
CA LYS A 147 -1.08 -27.80 2.53
C LYS A 147 -0.31 -26.91 1.56
N SER A 148 -0.04 -25.67 1.96
CA SER A 148 0.93 -24.81 1.24
C SER A 148 2.37 -25.28 1.49
N LEU A 149 2.67 -25.76 2.70
CA LEU A 149 3.96 -26.29 3.11
C LEU A 149 3.82 -27.75 3.59
N PRO A 150 4.58 -28.71 3.02
CA PRO A 150 4.46 -30.12 3.41
C PRO A 150 4.75 -30.37 4.90
N GLU A 151 5.66 -29.59 5.48
CA GLU A 151 6.14 -29.75 6.86
C GLU A 151 5.26 -29.08 7.93
N SER A 152 4.26 -28.28 7.54
CA SER A 152 3.41 -27.58 8.51
C SER A 152 2.45 -28.57 9.19
N SER A 153 2.48 -28.61 10.53
CA SER A 153 1.46 -29.27 11.35
C SER A 153 0.48 -28.23 11.90
N PHE A 154 -0.79 -28.37 11.53
CA PHE A 154 -1.87 -27.57 12.08
C PHE A 154 -2.58 -28.35 13.17
N ASP A 155 -2.93 -27.66 14.26
CA ASP A 155 -3.76 -28.23 15.30
C ASP A 155 -5.23 -27.95 14.98
N TYR A 156 -5.96 -28.99 14.60
CA TYR A 156 -7.36 -28.93 14.22
C TYR A 156 -8.32 -28.93 15.42
N SER A 157 -7.81 -29.18 16.63
CA SER A 157 -8.64 -29.25 17.84
C SER A 157 -9.31 -27.91 18.19
N ALA A 158 -8.75 -26.80 17.71
CA ALA A 158 -9.28 -25.45 17.91
C ALA A 158 -10.42 -25.06 16.95
N ILE A 159 -10.80 -25.93 16.01
CA ILE A 159 -11.86 -25.65 15.04
C ILE A 159 -13.22 -25.83 15.72
N SER A 160 -13.73 -24.75 16.31
CA SER A 160 -15.13 -24.68 16.73
C SER A 160 -15.98 -24.20 15.55
N CYS A 161 -16.72 -25.13 14.95
CA CYS A 161 -17.68 -24.83 13.88
C CYS A 161 -19.05 -24.47 14.50
N GLU A 162 -19.14 -23.33 15.18
CA GLU A 162 -20.44 -22.77 15.57
C GLU A 162 -21.23 -22.39 14.31
N GLU A 163 -22.53 -22.70 14.25
CA GLU A 163 -23.38 -22.63 13.05
C GLU A 163 -23.50 -21.25 12.37
N ASN A 164 -22.86 -20.21 12.90
CA ASN A 164 -22.81 -18.87 12.31
C ASN A 164 -21.42 -18.18 12.37
N LYS A 165 -20.37 -18.85 12.88
CA LYS A 165 -19.00 -18.28 12.89
C LYS A 165 -18.16 -18.93 11.80
N CYS A 166 -18.26 -18.38 10.59
CA CYS A 166 -17.40 -18.76 9.47
C CYS A 166 -15.99 -18.14 9.55
N TYR A 167 -15.69 -17.41 10.63
CA TYR A 167 -14.39 -16.78 10.90
C TYR A 167 -14.11 -16.87 12.40
N THR A 168 -12.98 -17.48 12.74
CA THR A 168 -12.50 -17.58 14.12
C THR A 168 -11.02 -17.21 14.12
N GLU A 169 -10.63 -16.36 15.07
CA GLU A 169 -9.26 -15.92 15.24
C GLU A 169 -8.78 -16.31 16.63
N THR A 170 -7.70 -17.07 16.68
CA THR A 170 -7.01 -17.52 17.89
C THR A 170 -5.62 -16.87 17.94
N GLU A 171 -4.91 -16.98 19.07
CA GLU A 171 -3.60 -16.34 19.23
C GLU A 171 -2.57 -16.77 18.17
N GLY A 172 -2.64 -18.02 17.69
CA GLY A 172 -1.73 -18.57 16.68
C GLY A 172 -2.30 -18.78 15.28
N TYR A 173 -3.63 -18.78 15.10
CA TYR A 173 -4.28 -19.22 13.86
C TYR A 173 -5.47 -18.35 13.50
N ILE A 174 -5.72 -18.24 12.20
CA ILE A 174 -6.96 -17.70 11.64
C ILE A 174 -7.65 -18.84 10.89
N ILE A 175 -8.91 -19.10 11.25
CA ILE A 175 -9.72 -20.17 10.69
C ILE A 175 -10.89 -19.54 9.95
N ILE A 176 -11.04 -19.90 8.68
CA ILE A 176 -12.13 -19.42 7.83
C ILE A 176 -12.86 -20.63 7.27
N ALA A 177 -14.09 -20.84 7.70
CA ALA A 177 -14.91 -21.97 7.26
C ALA A 177 -15.87 -21.55 6.13
N SER A 178 -16.25 -22.52 5.28
CA SER A 178 -17.32 -22.29 4.32
C SER A 178 -18.65 -22.05 5.04
N PRO A 179 -19.45 -21.06 4.61
CA PRO A 179 -20.76 -20.80 5.19
C PRO A 179 -21.78 -21.92 4.97
N LYS A 180 -21.54 -22.80 4.00
CA LYS A 180 -22.41 -23.95 3.70
C LYS A 180 -21.66 -25.24 3.98
N THR A 181 -22.44 -26.26 4.33
CA THR A 181 -22.01 -27.65 4.41
C THR A 181 -22.74 -28.46 3.34
N VAL A 182 -22.09 -29.49 2.78
CA VAL A 182 -22.67 -30.39 1.77
C VAL A 182 -22.32 -31.82 2.16
N GLU A 183 -23.31 -32.71 2.24
CA GLU A 183 -23.13 -34.11 2.70
C GLU A 183 -22.34 -34.24 4.01
N ASP A 184 -22.65 -33.40 5.00
CA ASP A 184 -21.95 -33.32 6.28
C ASP A 184 -20.47 -32.89 6.18
N ILE A 185 -20.02 -32.38 5.03
CA ILE A 185 -18.66 -31.87 4.81
C ILE A 185 -18.68 -30.35 4.68
N PHE A 186 -17.70 -29.70 5.29
CA PHE A 186 -17.40 -28.29 5.09
C PHE A 186 -15.91 -28.13 4.78
N SER A 187 -15.56 -27.03 4.12
CA SER A 187 -14.17 -26.67 3.91
C SER A 187 -13.75 -25.60 4.91
N CYS A 188 -12.49 -25.62 5.30
CA CYS A 188 -11.90 -24.59 6.11
C CYS A 188 -10.50 -24.26 5.63
N ILE A 189 -10.14 -22.99 5.74
CA ILE A 189 -8.82 -22.46 5.47
C ILE A 189 -8.21 -22.11 6.82
N LEU A 190 -7.09 -22.74 7.16
CA LEU A 190 -6.31 -22.46 8.34
C LEU A 190 -5.07 -21.68 7.93
N ILE A 191 -4.85 -20.52 8.54
CA ILE A 191 -3.67 -19.68 8.29
C ILE A 191 -2.93 -19.52 9.61
N ARG A 192 -1.62 -19.85 9.62
CA ARG A 192 -0.77 -19.57 10.78
C ARG A 192 -0.43 -18.08 10.81
N LYS A 193 -0.65 -17.43 11.96
CA LYS A 193 -0.29 -16.03 12.18
C LYS A 193 1.23 -15.93 12.36
N LYS A 194 1.91 -15.16 11.49
CA LYS A 194 3.35 -14.83 11.70
C LYS A 194 3.54 -13.73 12.75
N GLN A 195 2.53 -12.89 12.98
CA GLN A 195 2.53 -11.79 13.95
C GLN A 195 1.15 -11.66 14.62
N VAL A 196 1.09 -11.14 15.85
CA VAL A 196 -0.17 -10.95 16.61
C VAL A 196 -1.14 -10.01 15.88
N THR A 197 -0.61 -9.04 15.13
CA THR A 197 -1.33 -8.05 14.32
C THR A 197 -1.79 -8.57 12.95
N HIS A 198 -1.47 -9.81 12.60
CA HIS A 198 -1.91 -10.41 11.34
C HIS A 198 -3.44 -10.51 11.37
N SER A 199 -4.11 -9.72 10.56
CA SER A 199 -5.56 -9.80 10.37
C SER A 199 -5.86 -9.88 8.88
N ILE A 200 -6.92 -10.62 8.55
CA ILE A 200 -7.39 -10.76 7.19
C ILE A 200 -8.46 -9.72 6.96
N GLU A 201 -8.18 -8.79 6.04
CA GLU A 201 -9.08 -7.71 5.64
C GLU A 201 -10.22 -8.28 4.77
N ASP A 202 -9.89 -9.14 3.81
CA ASP A 202 -10.85 -9.67 2.82
C ASP A 202 -11.54 -10.97 3.28
N ARG A 203 -12.19 -10.94 4.45
CA ARG A 203 -12.82 -12.13 5.06
C ARG A 203 -13.90 -12.77 4.17
N GLU A 204 -14.63 -11.96 3.42
CA GLU A 204 -15.70 -12.45 2.53
C GLU A 204 -15.14 -13.20 1.32
N MET A 205 -14.07 -12.68 0.70
CA MET A 205 -13.35 -13.38 -0.38
C MET A 205 -12.85 -14.75 0.09
N MET A 206 -12.30 -14.81 1.30
CA MET A 206 -11.81 -16.07 1.87
C MET A 206 -12.93 -17.09 2.12
N LYS A 207 -14.11 -16.64 2.56
CA LYS A 207 -15.30 -17.52 2.68
C LYS A 207 -15.75 -18.04 1.32
N THR A 208 -15.72 -17.19 0.28
CA THR A 208 -16.03 -17.60 -1.09
C THR A 208 -15.03 -18.63 -1.59
N LEU A 209 -13.73 -18.44 -1.37
CA LEU A 209 -12.69 -19.43 -1.70
C LEU A 209 -12.94 -20.77 -1.01
N ALA A 210 -13.24 -20.76 0.29
CA ALA A 210 -13.60 -21.97 1.01
C ALA A 210 -14.84 -22.64 0.37
N SER A 211 -15.91 -21.90 0.12
CA SER A 211 -17.11 -22.44 -0.53
C SER A 211 -16.85 -23.03 -1.91
N GLN A 212 -16.00 -22.41 -2.72
CA GLN A 212 -15.65 -22.94 -4.03
C GLN A 212 -14.80 -24.19 -3.95
N ALA A 213 -13.81 -24.22 -3.06
CA ALA A 213 -13.06 -25.43 -2.76
C ALA A 213 -13.99 -26.58 -2.36
N LEU A 214 -14.99 -26.32 -1.50
CA LEU A 214 -16.00 -27.31 -1.11
C LEU A 214 -16.79 -27.82 -2.33
N PHE A 215 -17.23 -26.92 -3.19
CA PHE A 215 -17.97 -27.27 -4.40
C PHE A 215 -17.16 -28.19 -5.32
N ILE A 216 -15.90 -27.83 -5.60
CA ILE A 216 -14.99 -28.62 -6.45
C ILE A 216 -14.73 -29.99 -5.83
N PHE A 217 -14.48 -30.03 -4.52
CA PHE A 217 -14.27 -31.28 -3.79
C PHE A 217 -15.48 -32.22 -3.91
N MET A 218 -16.69 -31.71 -3.69
CA MET A 218 -17.91 -32.49 -3.81
C MET A 218 -18.16 -32.98 -5.25
N PHE A 219 -17.96 -32.10 -6.23
CA PHE A 219 -18.12 -32.44 -7.64
C PHE A 219 -17.15 -33.55 -8.08
N LEU A 220 -15.89 -33.46 -7.67
CA LEU A 220 -14.87 -34.48 -7.96
C LEU A 220 -15.17 -35.82 -7.26
N ARG A 221 -15.66 -35.78 -6.02
CA ARG A 221 -16.05 -36.97 -5.26
C ARG A 221 -17.20 -37.72 -5.92
N GLN A 222 -18.22 -37.00 -6.40
CA GLN A 222 -19.34 -37.60 -7.13
C GLN A 222 -18.88 -38.27 -8.44
N LYS A 223 -17.99 -37.65 -9.21
CA LYS A 223 -17.41 -38.28 -10.42
C LYS A 223 -16.63 -39.57 -10.11
N LYS A 224 -15.86 -39.61 -9.01
CA LYS A 224 -15.15 -40.83 -8.58
C LYS A 224 -16.13 -41.95 -8.22
N GLN A 225 -17.23 -41.63 -7.53
CA GLN A 225 -18.25 -42.63 -7.18
C GLN A 225 -18.97 -43.19 -8.41
N ILE A 226 -19.30 -42.35 -9.40
CA ILE A 226 -19.95 -42.80 -10.65
C ILE A 226 -19.03 -43.74 -11.45
N LYS A 227 -17.71 -43.48 -11.48
CA LYS A 227 -16.74 -44.36 -12.15
C LYS A 227 -16.51 -45.72 -11.48
N CYS A 228 -16.84 -45.89 -10.21
CA CYS A 228 -16.69 -47.17 -9.50
C CYS A 228 -17.92 -48.08 -9.60
N VAL A 229 -19.05 -47.57 -10.12
CA VAL A 229 -20.32 -48.32 -10.25
C VAL A 229 -20.55 -48.79 -11.70
N LEU A 230 -19.78 -48.28 -12.66
CA LEU A 230 -19.71 -48.73 -14.06
C LEU A 230 -18.55 -49.71 -14.26
#